data_AF-A0A433BTT3-F1
#
_entry.id   AF-A0A433BTT3-F1
#
_cell.length_a   1.000
_cell.length_b   1.000
_cell.length_c   1.000
_cell.angle_alpha   90.00
_cell.angle_beta   90.00
_cell.angle_gamma   90.00
#
_symmetry.space_group_name_H-M   'P 1'
#
loop_
_entity.id
_entity.type
_entity.pdbx_description
1 polymer ?
#
loop_
_entity_poly.entity_id
_entity_poly.type
_entity_poly.pdbx_seq_one_letter_code
_entity_poly.pdbx_strand_id
1 'polypeptide(L)'
;MKEGDFVTFGGFPGELRQAMSFDELSFGSFSIGASRVTSVNEDYLVCQFEREFWVKHGHEPEPDCIGGMSGGPVFAIRHGNEIDIVTYEFIGHIYEFSKNFELLYVRLARAWVT
;
A
#
# COMPACT_ATOMS: atom_id res chain seq x y z
N MET A 1 8.44 -12.76 3.26
CA MET A 1 8.04 -12.21 1.95
C MET A 1 9.08 -12.59 0.93
N LYS A 2 8.69 -12.84 -0.31
CA LYS A 2 9.58 -13.03 -1.46
C LYS A 2 9.06 -12.25 -2.66
N GLU A 3 9.91 -12.08 -3.67
CA GLU A 3 9.47 -11.55 -4.97
C GLU A 3 8.34 -12.41 -5.55
N GLY A 4 7.36 -11.75 -6.18
CA GLY A 4 6.16 -12.40 -6.70
C GLY A 4 5.05 -12.63 -5.67
N ASP A 5 5.30 -12.49 -4.37
CA ASP A 5 4.22 -12.44 -3.37
C ASP A 5 3.34 -11.19 -3.61
N PHE A 6 2.12 -11.19 -3.05
CA PHE A 6 1.21 -10.06 -3.11
C PHE A 6 1.03 -9.38 -1.76
N VAL A 7 0.91 -8.06 -1.80
CA VAL A 7 0.56 -7.22 -0.66
C VAL A 7 -0.68 -6.42 -0.95
N THR A 8 -1.41 -6.05 0.10
CA THR A 8 -2.45 -5.02 0.07
C THR A 8 -2.00 -3.84 0.93
N PHE A 9 -2.40 -2.64 0.56
CA PHE A 9 -2.12 -1.44 1.34
C PHE A 9 -3.19 -0.40 1.13
N GLY A 10 -3.21 0.59 2.01
CA GLY A 10 -4.04 1.76 1.86
C GLY A 10 -3.49 2.96 2.60
N GLY A 11 -4.04 4.13 2.30
CA GLY A 11 -3.64 5.39 2.92
C GLY A 11 -4.46 6.55 2.40
N PHE A 12 -3.92 7.75 2.61
CA PHE A 12 -4.56 9.01 2.24
C PHE A 12 -3.66 9.77 1.25
N PRO A 13 -3.86 9.62 -0.06
CA PRO A 13 -3.11 10.36 -1.07
C PRO A 13 -3.19 11.87 -0.81
N GLY A 14 -2.08 12.57 -1.00
CA GLY A 14 -2.02 14.02 -0.84
C GLY A 14 -2.94 14.76 -1.81
N GLU A 15 -3.12 14.24 -3.02
CA GLU A 15 -4.02 14.81 -4.04
C GLU A 15 -5.50 14.76 -3.63
N LEU A 16 -5.88 13.83 -2.74
CA LEU A 16 -7.25 13.72 -2.24
C LEU A 16 -7.48 14.51 -0.95
N ARG A 17 -6.48 15.25 -0.46
CA ARG A 17 -6.61 16.10 0.73
C ARG A 17 -7.31 17.41 0.36
N GLN A 18 -8.38 17.73 1.05
CA GLN A 18 -9.15 18.95 0.82
C GLN A 18 -9.29 19.76 2.11
N ALA A 19 -9.06 21.07 2.01
CA ALA A 19 -9.42 22.01 3.06
C ALA A 19 -10.87 22.44 2.85
N MET A 20 -11.76 21.99 3.73
CA MET A 20 -13.21 22.24 3.62
C MET A 20 -13.57 23.61 4.23
N SER A 21 -12.90 23.96 5.33
CA SER A 21 -13.03 25.24 6.05
C SER A 21 -11.67 25.64 6.65
N PHE A 22 -11.65 26.68 7.49
CA PHE A 22 -10.45 27.08 8.25
C PHE A 22 -9.97 26.03 9.26
N ASP A 23 -10.89 25.23 9.80
CA ASP A 23 -10.65 24.26 10.87
C ASP A 23 -11.03 22.82 10.49
N GLU A 24 -11.40 22.58 9.23
CA GLU A 24 -11.84 21.28 8.73
C GLU A 24 -10.99 20.80 7.53
N LEU A 25 -10.47 19.57 7.66
CA LEU A 25 -9.75 18.87 6.61
C LEU A 25 -10.47 17.56 6.28
N SER A 26 -10.67 17.31 4.99
CA SER A 26 -11.10 16.01 4.48
C SER A 26 -9.92 15.26 3.87
N PHE A 27 -9.86 13.96 4.13
CA PHE A 27 -8.83 13.07 3.58
C PHE A 27 -9.52 11.96 2.80
N GLY A 28 -9.48 12.04 1.46
CA GLY A 28 -9.87 10.91 0.63
C GLY A 28 -8.92 9.74 0.84
N SER A 29 -9.47 8.52 0.82
CA SER A 29 -8.70 7.29 1.02
C SER A 29 -8.50 6.54 -0.30
N PHE A 30 -7.37 5.86 -0.41
CA PHE A 30 -7.05 5.00 -1.54
C PHE A 30 -6.43 3.71 -1.03
N SER A 31 -6.79 2.59 -1.66
CA SER A 31 -6.24 1.27 -1.32
C SER A 31 -6.08 0.42 -2.56
N ILE A 32 -5.13 -0.51 -2.50
CA ILE A 32 -4.87 -1.51 -3.54
C ILE A 32 -4.98 -2.88 -2.90
N GLY A 33 -5.94 -3.68 -3.38
CA GLY A 33 -6.25 -5.01 -2.84
C GLY A 33 -5.20 -6.08 -3.14
N ALA A 34 -4.39 -5.90 -4.19
CA ALA A 34 -3.27 -6.79 -4.52
C ALA A 34 -2.24 -6.03 -5.36
N SER A 35 -1.02 -5.92 -4.85
CA SER A 35 0.14 -5.40 -5.56
C SER A 35 1.28 -6.41 -5.47
N ARG A 36 1.87 -6.73 -6.61
CA ARG A 36 2.94 -7.72 -6.71
C ARG A 36 4.24 -7.13 -6.18
N VAL A 37 4.93 -7.87 -5.32
CA VAL A 37 6.25 -7.51 -4.82
C VAL A 37 7.29 -7.77 -5.92
N THR A 38 8.02 -6.73 -6.27
CA THR A 38 9.04 -6.74 -7.33
C THR A 38 10.45 -6.93 -6.80
N SER A 39 10.73 -6.51 -5.57
CA SER A 39 12.02 -6.71 -4.91
C SER A 39 11.84 -6.79 -3.40
N VAL A 40 12.64 -7.62 -2.74
CA VAL A 40 12.69 -7.76 -1.28
C VAL A 40 14.12 -7.55 -0.79
N ASN A 41 14.30 -6.68 0.19
CA ASN A 41 15.55 -6.41 0.88
C ASN A 41 15.38 -6.67 2.38
N GLU A 42 16.46 -6.53 3.16
CA GLU A 42 16.43 -6.83 4.60
C GLU A 42 15.41 -5.97 5.37
N ASP A 43 15.35 -4.67 5.07
CA ASP A 43 14.52 -3.70 5.81
C ASP A 43 13.33 -3.14 5.02
N TYR A 44 13.22 -3.46 3.73
CA TYR A 44 12.18 -2.92 2.88
C TYR A 44 11.83 -3.85 1.71
N LEU A 45 10.64 -3.66 1.15
CA LEU A 45 10.26 -4.25 -0.13
C LEU A 45 9.80 -3.16 -1.10
N VAL A 46 9.75 -3.52 -2.38
CA VAL A 46 9.34 -2.63 -3.47
C VAL A 46 8.22 -3.26 -4.28
N CYS A 47 7.18 -2.49 -4.55
CA CYS A 47 6.13 -2.82 -5.51
C CYS A 47 6.22 -1.86 -6.69
N GLN A 48 6.15 -2.38 -7.90
CA GLN A 48 5.98 -1.56 -9.10
C GLN A 48 4.50 -1.48 -9.44
N PHE A 49 4.04 -0.28 -9.73
CA PHE A 49 2.66 -0.03 -10.07
C PHE A 49 2.46 -0.19 -11.58
N GLU A 50 1.55 -1.09 -11.92
CA GLU A 50 1.09 -1.34 -13.27
C GLU A 50 -0.38 -0.88 -13.32
N ARG A 51 -0.59 0.40 -13.67
CA ARG A 51 -1.90 1.07 -13.60
C ARG A 51 -2.99 0.34 -14.41
N GLU A 52 -2.60 -0.32 -15.48
CA GLU A 52 -3.47 -1.13 -16.33
C GLU A 52 -4.10 -2.34 -15.59
N PHE A 53 -3.49 -2.80 -14.49
CA PHE A 53 -3.96 -3.95 -13.72
C PHE A 53 -4.69 -3.55 -12.42
N TRP A 54 -4.95 -2.25 -12.22
CA TRP A 54 -5.63 -1.80 -11.02
C TRP A 54 -7.10 -2.21 -11.04
N VAL A 55 -7.49 -2.97 -10.01
CA VAL A 55 -8.89 -3.29 -9.75
C VAL A 55 -9.53 -2.13 -9.00
N LYS A 56 -10.52 -1.50 -9.64
CA LYS A 56 -11.16 -0.27 -9.16
C LYS A 56 -12.28 -0.59 -8.19
N HIS A 57 -12.14 -0.12 -6.94
CA HIS A 57 -13.23 -0.12 -5.98
C HIS A 57 -13.04 1.04 -5.00
N GLY A 58 -13.87 2.08 -5.11
CA GLY A 58 -13.80 3.26 -4.25
C GLY A 58 -14.86 4.29 -4.62
N HIS A 59 -15.24 5.12 -3.64
CA HIS A 59 -16.11 6.28 -3.87
C HIS A 59 -15.31 7.49 -4.42
N GLU A 60 -14.06 7.62 -3.99
CA GLU A 60 -13.16 8.69 -4.38
C GLU A 60 -12.66 8.52 -5.83
N PRO A 61 -12.35 9.63 -6.53
CA PRO A 61 -11.65 9.55 -7.81
C PRO A 61 -10.27 8.91 -7.63
N GLU A 62 -9.83 8.18 -8.66
CA GLU A 62 -8.48 7.62 -8.70
C GLU A 62 -7.46 8.77 -8.76
N PRO A 63 -6.50 8.85 -7.82
CA PRO A 63 -5.49 9.90 -7.85
C PRO A 63 -4.46 9.64 -8.96
N ASP A 64 -4.05 10.70 -9.66
CA ASP A 64 -2.96 10.65 -10.63
C ASP A 64 -1.62 10.39 -9.94
N CYS A 65 -1.49 10.74 -8.65
CA CYS A 65 -0.34 10.43 -7.82
C CYS A 65 -0.79 9.94 -6.44
N ILE A 66 -0.31 8.76 -6.07
CA ILE A 66 -0.51 8.19 -4.73
C ILE A 66 0.54 8.66 -3.70
N GLY A 67 1.28 9.73 -4.03
CA GLY A 67 2.16 10.40 -3.07
C GLY A 67 1.38 10.92 -1.86
N GLY A 68 2.02 10.98 -0.69
CA GLY A 68 1.37 11.38 0.57
C GLY A 68 0.78 10.23 1.39
N MET A 69 0.78 9.00 0.86
CA MET A 69 0.35 7.80 1.59
C MET A 69 1.39 7.24 2.58
N SER A 70 2.50 7.94 2.83
CA SER A 70 3.52 7.51 3.78
C SER A 70 2.90 7.29 5.17
N GLY A 71 3.29 6.19 5.83
CA GLY A 71 2.69 5.72 7.08
C GLY A 71 1.45 4.82 6.91
N GLY A 72 0.90 4.71 5.69
CA GLY A 72 -0.21 3.80 5.40
C GLY A 72 0.18 2.32 5.62
N PRO A 73 -0.70 1.48 6.19
CA PRO A 73 -0.36 0.10 6.53
C PRO A 73 -0.23 -0.78 5.27
N VAL A 74 0.67 -1.76 5.35
CA VAL A 74 0.86 -2.78 4.31
C VAL A 74 0.72 -4.16 4.93
N PHE A 75 -0.07 -5.01 4.27
CA PHE A 75 -0.31 -6.38 4.68
C PHE A 75 0.09 -7.37 3.59
N ALA A 76 0.75 -8.46 3.97
CA ALA A 76 0.96 -9.60 3.09
C ALA A 76 -0.31 -10.44 2.98
N ILE A 77 -0.64 -10.84 1.76
CA ILE A 77 -1.77 -11.73 1.49
C ILE A 77 -1.26 -13.18 1.63
N ARG A 78 -1.83 -13.94 2.57
CA ARG A 78 -1.45 -15.33 2.85
C ARG A 78 -2.64 -16.26 2.60
N HIS A 79 -2.37 -17.37 1.92
CA HIS A 79 -3.33 -18.45 1.71
C HIS A 79 -3.02 -19.60 2.67
N GLY A 80 -4.01 -20.01 3.47
CA GLY A 80 -3.89 -21.18 4.35
C GLY A 80 -3.91 -22.50 3.57
N ASN A 81 -3.22 -23.52 4.09
CA ASN A 81 -3.06 -24.81 3.39
C ASN A 81 -4.23 -25.80 3.60
N GLU A 82 -5.09 -25.60 4.61
CA GLU A 82 -6.06 -26.61 5.04
C GLU A 82 -7.52 -26.22 4.80
N ILE A 83 -7.79 -24.93 4.65
CA ILE A 83 -9.10 -24.32 4.42
C ILE A 83 -8.75 -23.05 3.64
N ASP A 84 -9.36 -22.77 2.48
CA ASP A 84 -9.09 -21.61 1.59
C ASP A 84 -9.35 -20.24 2.27
N ILE A 85 -8.73 -20.00 3.42
CA ILE A 85 -8.80 -18.80 4.22
C ILE A 85 -7.65 -17.93 3.75
N VAL A 86 -8.04 -16.76 3.26
CA VAL A 86 -7.11 -15.66 2.99
C VAL A 86 -6.93 -14.87 4.27
N THR A 87 -5.68 -14.71 4.71
CA THR A 87 -5.32 -13.87 5.86
C THR A 87 -4.45 -12.70 5.40
N TYR A 88 -4.55 -11.60 6.15
CA TYR A 88 -3.81 -10.36 5.89
C TYR A 88 -2.86 -10.12 7.06
N GLU A 89 -1.58 -10.40 6.85
CA GLU A 89 -0.53 -10.28 7.85
C GLU A 89 0.09 -8.89 7.77
N PHE A 90 0.05 -8.10 8.85
CA PHE A 90 0.72 -6.79 8.86
C PHE A 90 2.23 -6.97 8.73
N ILE A 91 2.83 -6.37 7.71
CA ILE A 91 4.27 -6.50 7.43
C ILE A 91 5.02 -5.18 7.52
N GLY A 92 4.34 -4.04 7.62
CA GLY A 92 5.00 -2.75 7.56
C GLY A 92 4.10 -1.60 7.16
N HIS A 93 4.73 -0.51 6.74
CA HIS A 93 4.05 0.70 6.28
C HIS A 93 4.69 1.24 5.02
N ILE A 94 3.90 1.98 4.24
CA ILE A 94 4.36 2.74 3.09
C ILE A 94 5.40 3.75 3.59
N TYR A 95 6.61 3.66 3.06
CA TYR A 95 7.69 4.58 3.39
C TYR A 95 7.73 5.73 2.40
N GLU A 96 7.70 5.40 1.11
CA GLU A 96 7.91 6.35 0.02
C GLU A 96 7.19 5.89 -1.25
N PHE A 97 6.79 6.85 -2.08
CA PHE A 97 6.34 6.61 -3.44
C PHE A 97 7.18 7.44 -4.42
N SER A 98 7.84 6.78 -5.37
CA SER A 98 8.63 7.40 -6.42
C SER A 98 7.79 7.54 -7.69
N LYS A 99 7.23 8.74 -7.91
CA LYS A 99 6.36 9.06 -9.05
C LYS A 99 7.00 8.77 -10.41
N ASN A 100 8.28 9.06 -10.60
CA ASN A 100 8.96 8.90 -11.89
C ASN A 100 9.08 7.45 -12.36
N PHE A 101 9.06 6.50 -11.41
CA PHE A 101 9.22 5.07 -11.68
C PHE A 101 7.98 4.27 -11.27
N GLU A 102 6.94 4.93 -10.74
CA GLU A 102 5.73 4.28 -10.22
C GLU A 102 6.09 3.16 -9.21
N LEU A 103 7.04 3.46 -8.31
CA LEU A 103 7.55 2.51 -7.30
C LEU A 103 7.05 2.88 -5.91
N LEU A 104 6.46 1.91 -5.22
CA LEU A 104 6.09 2.00 -3.81
C LEU A 104 7.12 1.26 -2.96
N TYR A 105 7.72 1.98 -2.03
CA TYR A 105 8.64 1.41 -1.03
C TYR A 105 7.88 1.18 0.27
N VAL A 106 8.04 -0.02 0.82
CA VAL A 106 7.43 -0.41 2.09
C VAL A 106 8.53 -0.70 3.08
N ARG A 107 8.50 -0.03 4.23
CA ARG A 107 9.39 -0.32 5.36
C ARG A 107 8.82 -1.51 6.12
N LEU A 108 9.62 -2.55 6.30
CA LEU A 108 9.19 -3.74 7.03
C LEU A 108 9.12 -3.46 8.54
N ALA A 109 8.05 -3.95 9.17
CA ALA A 109 7.93 -3.95 10.62
C ALA A 109 8.90 -5.00 11.18
N ARG A 110 9.84 -4.57 12.02
CA ARG A 110 10.68 -5.51 12.77
C ARG A 110 9.84 -6.13 13.88
N ALA A 111 9.67 -7.44 13.85
CA ALA A 111 9.23 -8.14 15.05
C ALA A 111 10.34 -8.00 16.10
N TRP A 112 10.01 -7.38 17.24
CA TRP A 112 10.88 -7.48 18.41
C TRP A 112 10.84 -8.95 18.84
N VAL A 113 11.94 -9.67 18.60
CA VAL A 113 12.15 -10.98 19.23
C VAL A 113 12.52 -10.67 20.67
N THR A 114 11.54 -10.63 21.56
CA THR A 114 11.73 -10.66 23.02
C THR A 114 12.12 -12.03 23.49
#